data_AF-A0A957JS52-F1
#
_entry.id   AF-A0A957JS52-F1
#
_cell.length_a   1.000
_cell.length_b   1.000
_cell.length_c   1.000
_cell.angle_alpha   90.00
_cell.angle_beta   90.00
_cell.angle_gamma   90.00
#
_symmetry.space_group_name_H-M   'P 1'
#
loop_
_entity.id
_entity.type
_entity.pdbx_description
1 polymer ?
#
loop_
_entity_poly.entity_id
_entity_poly.type
_entity_poly.pdbx_seq_one_letter_code
_entity_poly.pdbx_strand_id
1 'polypeptide(L)'
;PDGHFYLKMGCDTAADQTLPDLDAIREWIIQGDSDVHKAELAAALQAIIPGVNVQSWHTKRCLITYTPHGKPYVDQLDEQLFVVTGGNGTSAKCADTLGFLAAQLMTGQNWDTAFERATFQALLQ
;
A
#
# COMPACT_ATOMS: atom_id res chain seq x y z
N PRO A 1 8.48 20.07 4.23
CA PRO A 1 8.92 19.70 2.87
C PRO A 1 10.38 20.13 2.66
N ASP A 2 11.15 19.38 1.88
CA ASP A 2 12.59 19.62 1.64
C ASP A 2 12.89 20.56 0.44
N GLY A 3 11.85 21.02 -0.26
CA GLY A 3 11.98 21.95 -1.38
C GLY A 3 12.27 21.29 -2.73
N HIS A 4 12.21 19.96 -2.82
CA HIS A 4 12.40 19.22 -4.06
C HIS A 4 11.08 18.72 -4.66
N PHE A 5 11.09 18.52 -5.99
CA PHE A 5 10.00 17.90 -6.72
C PHE A 5 10.35 16.46 -7.05
N TYR A 6 9.41 15.54 -6.77
CA TYR A 6 9.61 14.11 -6.95
C TYR A 6 8.58 13.54 -7.93
N LEU A 7 9.06 12.68 -8.83
CA LEU A 7 8.23 11.76 -9.60
C LEU A 7 8.40 10.37 -8.98
N LYS A 8 7.28 9.70 -8.70
CA LYS A 8 7.27 8.33 -8.16
C LYS A 8 6.76 7.38 -9.23
N MET A 9 7.51 6.30 -9.43
CA MET A 9 7.09 5.14 -10.20
C MET A 9 7.30 3.88 -9.36
N GLY A 10 6.39 2.95 -9.47
CA GLY A 10 6.51 1.60 -8.94
C GLY A 10 5.60 0.69 -9.73
N CYS A 11 5.97 -0.57 -9.85
CA CYS A 11 5.16 -1.62 -10.40
C CYS A 11 5.48 -2.92 -9.66
N ASP A 12 4.60 -3.90 -9.78
CA ASP A 12 4.95 -5.26 -9.40
C ASP A 12 6.02 -5.77 -10.40
N THR A 13 7.02 -6.48 -9.90
CA THR A 13 8.18 -6.93 -10.67
C THR A 13 8.41 -8.42 -10.50
N ALA A 14 9.25 -9.01 -11.36
CA ALA A 14 9.67 -10.39 -11.21
C ALA A 14 10.54 -10.63 -9.96
N ALA A 15 11.08 -9.58 -9.35
CA ALA A 15 11.85 -9.66 -8.10
C ALA A 15 10.96 -9.63 -6.84
N ASP A 16 9.65 -9.40 -6.98
CA ASP A 16 8.75 -9.37 -5.84
C ASP A 16 8.64 -10.76 -5.21
N GLN A 17 8.69 -10.79 -3.88
CA GLN A 17 8.73 -12.02 -3.11
C GLN A 17 7.74 -11.98 -1.96
N THR A 18 7.14 -13.14 -1.66
CA THR A 18 6.40 -13.35 -0.43
C THR A 18 7.37 -13.67 0.69
N LEU A 19 7.38 -12.83 1.73
CA LEU A 19 8.22 -13.02 2.90
C LEU A 19 7.49 -13.94 3.89
N PRO A 20 8.14 -14.99 4.42
CA PRO A 20 7.47 -16.07 5.13
C PRO A 20 7.03 -15.70 6.57
N ASP A 21 7.73 -14.75 7.20
CA ASP A 21 7.53 -14.41 8.60
C ASP A 21 7.96 -12.97 8.92
N LEU A 22 7.72 -12.55 10.16
CA LEU A 22 8.00 -11.20 10.63
C LEU A 22 9.49 -10.84 10.60
N ASP A 23 10.38 -11.80 10.86
CA ASP A 23 11.82 -11.54 10.88
C ASP A 23 12.35 -11.36 9.46
N ALA A 24 11.89 -12.17 8.50
CA ALA A 24 12.17 -11.96 7.09
C ALA A 24 11.61 -10.62 6.56
N ILE A 25 10.39 -10.25 6.99
CA ILE A 25 9.80 -8.93 6.69
C ILE A 25 10.69 -7.79 7.21
N ARG A 26 11.13 -7.89 8.47
CA ARG A 26 11.98 -6.89 9.11
C ARG A 26 13.34 -6.78 8.41
N GLU A 27 13.99 -7.91 8.16
CA GLU A 27 15.29 -7.93 7.49
C GLU A 27 15.20 -7.29 6.12
N TRP A 28 14.18 -7.67 5.32
CA TRP A 28 14.00 -7.11 3.99
C TRP A 28 13.72 -5.61 4.00
N ILE A 29 12.86 -5.09 4.88
CA ILE A 29 12.53 -3.65 4.87
C ILE A 29 13.68 -2.77 5.37
N ILE A 30 14.60 -3.32 6.18
CA ILE A 30 15.75 -2.59 6.72
C ILE A 30 16.98 -2.71 5.81
N GLN A 31 17.27 -3.90 5.28
CA GLN A 31 18.51 -4.22 4.59
C GLN A 31 18.32 -4.70 3.14
N GLY A 32 17.10 -4.99 2.70
CA GLY A 32 16.82 -5.48 1.36
C GLY A 32 17.30 -4.52 0.26
N ASP A 33 17.69 -5.10 -0.87
CA ASP A 33 18.07 -4.34 -2.06
C ASP A 33 16.83 -3.77 -2.76
N SER A 34 16.79 -2.45 -2.93
CA SER A 34 15.71 -1.74 -3.61
C SER A 34 16.10 -1.27 -5.01
N ASP A 35 17.36 -1.43 -5.41
CA ASP A 35 17.90 -0.94 -6.68
C ASP A 35 17.77 -1.96 -7.82
N VAL A 36 17.31 -3.19 -7.54
CA VAL A 36 17.21 -4.33 -8.47
C VAL A 36 16.62 -3.96 -9.84
N HIS A 37 15.58 -3.13 -9.88
CA HIS A 37 14.91 -2.69 -11.11
C HIS A 37 14.99 -1.18 -11.36
N LYS A 38 15.94 -0.50 -10.73
CA LYS A 38 16.09 0.97 -10.82
C LYS A 38 16.33 1.43 -12.26
N ALA A 39 17.17 0.72 -13.01
CA ALA A 39 17.52 1.10 -14.37
C ALA A 39 16.32 0.95 -15.33
N GLU A 40 15.59 -0.16 -15.22
CA GLU A 40 14.41 -0.46 -16.02
C GLU A 40 13.27 0.52 -15.72
N LEU A 41 13.01 0.79 -14.45
CA LEU A 41 11.99 1.77 -14.03
C LEU A 41 12.37 3.19 -14.44
N ALA A 42 13.65 3.56 -14.36
CA ALA A 42 14.12 4.86 -14.83
C ALA A 42 13.92 5.03 -16.34
N ALA A 43 14.27 4.01 -17.12
CA ALA A 43 14.06 4.00 -18.56
C ALA A 43 12.56 4.05 -18.91
N ALA A 44 11.72 3.29 -18.22
CA ALA A 44 10.27 3.31 -18.41
C ALA A 44 9.66 4.69 -18.10
N LEU A 45 10.09 5.35 -17.02
CA LEU A 45 9.63 6.70 -16.67
C LEU A 45 9.99 7.72 -17.77
N GLN A 46 11.21 7.66 -18.29
CA GLN A 46 11.66 8.56 -19.36
C GLN A 46 10.94 8.28 -20.70
N ALA A 47 10.57 7.03 -20.98
CA ALA A 47 9.76 6.69 -22.13
C ALA A 47 8.31 7.21 -22.00
N ILE A 48 7.74 7.16 -20.80
CA ILE A 48 6.38 7.68 -20.51
C ILE A 48 6.35 9.21 -20.52
N ILE A 49 7.42 9.87 -20.05
CA ILE A 49 7.54 11.32 -20.00
C ILE A 49 8.79 11.77 -20.79
N PRO A 50 8.71 11.81 -22.14
CA PRO A 50 9.84 12.22 -22.96
C PRO A 50 10.34 13.62 -22.60
N GLY A 51 11.66 13.77 -22.46
CA GLY A 51 12.29 15.06 -22.15
C GLY A 51 12.29 15.45 -20.67
N VAL A 52 11.84 14.58 -19.77
CA VAL A 52 11.97 14.81 -18.32
C VAL A 52 13.45 14.92 -17.91
N ASN A 53 13.82 16.02 -17.25
CA ASN A 53 15.17 16.26 -16.74
C ASN A 53 15.29 15.77 -15.28
N VAL A 54 15.61 14.49 -15.09
CA VAL A 54 15.76 13.89 -13.75
C VAL A 54 17.15 14.18 -13.19
N GLN A 55 17.23 14.86 -12.06
CA GLN A 55 18.50 15.24 -11.40
C GLN A 55 19.10 14.09 -10.58
N SER A 56 18.27 13.25 -9.97
CA SER A 56 18.70 12.13 -9.14
C SER A 56 17.64 11.03 -9.12
N TRP A 57 18.08 9.80 -8.87
CA TRP A 57 17.21 8.63 -8.72
C TRP A 57 17.31 8.06 -7.31
N HIS A 58 16.15 7.84 -6.70
CA HIS A 58 16.03 7.27 -5.37
C HIS A 58 15.06 6.09 -5.43
N THR A 59 15.44 4.98 -4.82
CA THR A 59 14.57 3.83 -4.62
C THR A 59 14.18 3.73 -3.15
N LYS A 60 13.03 3.10 -2.90
CA LYS A 60 12.53 2.83 -1.56
C LYS A 60 11.86 1.46 -1.58
N ARG A 61 12.19 0.64 -0.58
CA ARG A 61 11.53 -0.63 -0.33
C ARG A 61 10.07 -0.40 0.06
N CYS A 62 9.18 -1.28 -0.40
CA CYS A 62 7.74 -1.20 -0.18
C CYS A 62 7.19 -2.57 0.18
N LEU A 63 6.35 -2.65 1.21
CA LEU A 63 5.63 -3.87 1.58
C LEU A 63 4.15 -3.69 1.32
N ILE A 64 3.51 -4.79 0.94
CA ILE A 64 2.06 -4.88 0.79
C ILE A 64 1.57 -6.09 1.59
N THR A 65 0.36 -5.98 2.13
CA THR A 65 -0.29 -7.07 2.85
C THR A 65 -1.53 -7.48 2.09
N TYR A 66 -1.63 -8.77 1.81
CA TYR A 66 -2.78 -9.37 1.16
C TYR A 66 -3.74 -9.97 2.19
N THR A 67 -5.02 -9.73 1.98
CA THR A 67 -6.11 -10.37 2.74
C THR A 67 -6.65 -11.57 1.94
N PRO A 68 -7.19 -12.63 2.57
CA PRO A 68 -7.74 -13.79 1.86
C PRO A 68 -8.82 -13.47 0.82
N HIS A 69 -9.69 -12.49 1.07
CA HIS A 69 -10.74 -12.08 0.12
C HIS A 69 -10.31 -10.94 -0.81
N GLY A 70 -9.05 -10.51 -0.78
CA GLY A 70 -8.51 -9.47 -1.67
C GLY A 70 -9.16 -8.08 -1.52
N LYS A 71 -9.76 -7.77 -0.37
CA LYS A 71 -10.31 -6.44 -0.03
C LYS A 71 -9.65 -5.96 1.26
N PRO A 72 -9.41 -4.65 1.45
CA PRO A 72 -8.90 -4.17 2.72
C PRO A 72 -9.85 -4.56 3.86
N TYR A 73 -9.30 -4.80 5.04
CA TYR A 73 -10.11 -4.94 6.23
C TYR A 73 -10.52 -3.57 6.74
N VAL A 74 -11.79 -3.41 7.06
CA VAL A 74 -12.36 -2.25 7.77
C VAL A 74 -13.37 -2.80 8.76
N ASP A 75 -12.91 -3.14 9.96
CA ASP A 75 -13.71 -3.92 10.91
C ASP A 75 -13.46 -3.57 12.38
N GLN A 76 -14.41 -3.93 13.23
CA GLN A 76 -14.32 -3.83 14.68
C GLN A 76 -14.10 -5.23 15.26
N LEU A 77 -12.95 -5.44 15.88
CA LEU A 77 -12.57 -6.74 16.46
C LEU A 77 -12.99 -6.89 17.92
N ASP A 78 -13.15 -5.76 18.62
CA ASP A 78 -13.59 -5.69 20.02
C ASP A 78 -14.24 -4.31 20.29
N GLU A 79 -14.82 -4.08 21.46
CA GLU A 79 -15.50 -2.83 21.86
C GLU A 79 -14.66 -1.57 21.58
N GLN A 80 -13.34 -1.66 21.74
CA GLN A 80 -12.41 -0.54 21.56
C GLN A 80 -11.28 -0.85 20.57
N LEU A 81 -11.37 -1.94 19.80
CA LEU A 81 -10.36 -2.34 18.83
C LEU A 81 -10.94 -2.36 17.41
N PHE A 82 -10.40 -1.49 16.56
CA PHE A 82 -10.78 -1.37 15.16
C PHE A 82 -9.55 -1.58 14.27
N VAL A 83 -9.76 -2.18 13.10
CA VAL A 83 -8.70 -2.46 12.12
C VAL A 83 -9.03 -1.86 10.77
N VAL A 84 -8.01 -1.24 10.17
CA VAL A 84 -8.04 -0.71 8.81
C VAL A 84 -6.70 -1.08 8.16
N THR A 85 -6.63 -2.24 7.53
CA THR A 85 -5.35 -2.82 7.07
C THR A 85 -5.54 -3.71 5.84
N GLY A 86 -4.47 -4.37 5.39
CA GLY A 86 -4.53 -5.32 4.27
C GLY A 86 -4.76 -4.60 2.95
N GLY A 87 -3.93 -3.61 2.62
CA GLY A 87 -4.18 -2.72 1.49
C GLY A 87 -4.15 -3.37 0.09
N ASN A 88 -3.79 -4.66 -0.02
CA ASN A 88 -3.81 -5.46 -1.26
C ASN A 88 -3.14 -4.73 -2.45
N GLY A 89 -2.02 -4.05 -2.20
CA GLY A 89 -1.22 -3.32 -3.21
C GLY A 89 -1.88 -2.10 -3.86
N THR A 90 -3.13 -1.78 -3.54
CA THR A 90 -3.90 -0.79 -4.31
C THR A 90 -4.54 0.32 -3.48
N SER A 91 -4.45 0.23 -2.15
CA SER A 91 -5.23 1.10 -1.24
C SER A 91 -4.75 2.54 -1.16
N ALA A 92 -3.53 2.87 -1.62
CA ALA A 92 -3.05 4.26 -1.61
C ALA A 92 -3.99 5.21 -2.37
N LYS A 93 -4.64 4.73 -3.44
CA LYS A 93 -5.56 5.54 -4.27
C LYS A 93 -6.91 5.81 -3.61
N CYS A 94 -7.28 5.01 -2.61
CA CYS A 94 -8.57 5.08 -1.91
C CYS A 94 -8.41 5.29 -0.41
N ALA A 95 -7.26 5.84 0.03
CA ALA A 95 -6.96 6.08 1.44
C ALA A 95 -8.02 6.98 2.11
N ASP A 96 -8.48 8.03 1.43
CA ASP A 96 -9.52 8.93 1.95
C ASP A 96 -10.84 8.18 2.19
N THR A 97 -11.25 7.33 1.25
CA THR A 97 -12.45 6.51 1.40
C THR A 97 -12.29 5.51 2.56
N LEU A 98 -11.15 4.82 2.66
CA LEU A 98 -10.91 3.88 3.75
C LEU A 98 -10.91 4.59 5.12
N GLY A 99 -10.31 5.77 5.20
CA GLY A 99 -10.35 6.61 6.41
C GLY A 99 -11.77 7.04 6.77
N PHE A 100 -12.58 7.42 5.78
CA PHE A 100 -14.00 7.73 5.99
C PHE A 100 -14.79 6.52 6.50
N LEU A 101 -14.69 5.36 5.85
CA LEU A 101 -15.39 4.14 6.28
C LEU A 101 -14.99 3.72 7.71
N ALA A 102 -13.71 3.85 8.04
CA ALA A 102 -13.19 3.59 9.38
C ALA A 102 -13.75 4.57 10.42
N ALA A 103 -13.75 5.87 10.12
CA ALA A 103 -14.29 6.89 11.01
C ALA A 103 -15.77 6.65 11.31
N GLN A 104 -16.57 6.40 10.28
CA GLN A 104 -18.00 6.08 10.43
C GLN A 104 -18.21 4.80 11.26
N LEU A 105 -17.38 3.79 11.07
CA LEU A 105 -17.41 2.56 11.87
C LEU A 105 -17.15 2.85 13.35
N MET A 106 -16.12 3.63 13.67
CA MET A 106 -15.74 3.98 15.04
C MET A 106 -16.76 4.86 15.76
N THR A 107 -17.48 5.71 15.02
CA THR A 107 -18.52 6.60 15.58
C THR A 107 -19.92 5.97 15.60
N GLY A 108 -20.05 4.70 15.20
CA GLY A 108 -21.35 4.00 15.16
C GLY A 108 -22.29 4.53 14.07
N GLN A 109 -21.75 5.22 13.07
CA GLN A 109 -22.50 5.80 11.97
C GLN A 109 -22.54 4.85 10.76
N ASN A 110 -23.52 5.07 9.88
CA ASN A 110 -23.62 4.35 8.61
C ASN A 110 -22.57 4.87 7.63
N TRP A 111 -22.18 4.01 6.69
CA TRP A 111 -21.22 4.40 5.65
C TRP A 111 -21.82 5.32 4.59
N ASP A 112 -23.15 5.46 4.49
CA ASP A 112 -23.82 6.30 3.48
C ASP A 112 -23.24 6.15 2.06
N THR A 113 -22.81 4.93 1.73
CA THR A 113 -22.20 4.54 0.45
C THR A 113 -22.85 3.25 -0.05
N ALA A 114 -22.52 2.84 -1.28
CA ALA A 114 -22.92 1.54 -1.82
C ALA A 114 -22.10 0.36 -1.26
N PHE A 115 -21.14 0.60 -0.37
CA PHE A 115 -20.29 -0.45 0.18
C PHE A 115 -21.00 -1.22 1.30
N GLU A 116 -20.94 -2.54 1.22
CA GLU A 116 -21.46 -3.42 2.27
C GLU A 116 -20.35 -3.75 3.27
N ARG A 117 -20.61 -3.59 4.58
CA ARG A 117 -19.64 -3.91 5.64
C ARG A 117 -19.06 -5.32 5.53
N ALA A 118 -19.90 -6.30 5.22
CA ALA A 118 -19.49 -7.70 5.06
C ALA A 118 -18.38 -7.92 4.02
N THR A 119 -18.24 -7.01 3.04
CA THR A 119 -17.17 -7.08 2.02
C THR A 119 -15.78 -6.82 2.60
N PHE A 120 -15.69 -6.14 3.74
CA PHE A 120 -14.45 -5.66 4.35
C PHE A 120 -14.21 -6.24 5.75
N GLN A 121 -15.01 -7.22 6.19
CA GLN A 121 -14.86 -7.83 7.50
C GLN A 121 -13.55 -8.61 7.62
N ALA A 122 -12.93 -8.55 8.78
CA ALA A 122 -11.70 -9.26 9.06
C ALA A 122 -11.96 -10.77 9.13
N LEU A 123 -11.14 -11.54 8.42
CA LEU A 123 -11.12 -13.00 8.53
C LEU A 123 -9.99 -13.39 9.47
N LEU A 124 -10.29 -13.37 10.78
CA LEU A 124 -9.36 -13.82 11.79
C LEU A 124 -9.29 -15.36 11.72
N GLN A 125 -8.10 -15.89 11.47
CA GLN A 125 -7.79 -17.31 11.60
C GLN A 125 -7.35 -17.62 13.03
#